data_AF-A0A925G9H4-F1
#
_entry.id   AF-A0A925G9H4-F1
#
_cell.length_a   1.000
_cell.length_b   1.000
_cell.length_c   1.000
_cell.angle_alpha   90.00
_cell.angle_beta   90.00
_cell.angle_gamma   90.00
#
_symmetry.space_group_name_H-M   'P 1'
#
loop_
_entity.id
_entity.type
_entity.pdbx_description
1 polymer ?
#
loop_
_entity_poly.entity_id
_entity_poly.type
_entity_poly.pdbx_seq_one_letter_code
_entity_poly.pdbx_strand_id
1 'polypeptide(L)'
;ELYTVEMIDYIFMNAYNSDFTASADIPGGGKKGSNESYKDKLKTLIFSPGKPVKGIPFISNKTEIFTANMRQYYDYSYFSSTYLDSIPVYKFRVKEKPGLSNWTKDGLMIKELVTIFDKRDFQILGRYVDMKYDNMAFDFDVQMNIELGYFDGGEVLLPTKVSYQGNWDIPLKRQERASFLILHKGYRPGKK
;
A
#
# COMPACT_ATOMS: atom_id res chain seq x y z
N GLU A 1 -1.64 10.45 -21.89
CA GLU A 1 -1.87 10.55 -20.43
C GLU A 1 -0.90 9.65 -19.68
N LEU A 2 -0.51 10.08 -18.47
CA LEU A 2 0.35 9.34 -17.56
C LEU A 2 -0.52 8.46 -16.66
N TYR A 3 -0.33 7.15 -16.74
CA TYR A 3 -1.10 6.16 -15.99
C TYR A 3 -0.94 6.33 -14.48
N THR A 4 0.25 6.72 -14.03
CA THR A 4 0.56 7.02 -12.64
C THR A 4 -0.26 8.21 -12.12
N VAL A 5 -0.43 9.27 -12.93
CA VAL A 5 -1.21 10.46 -12.52
C VAL A 5 -2.69 10.13 -12.38
N GLU A 6 -3.25 9.35 -13.31
CA GLU A 6 -4.64 8.92 -13.24
C GLU A 6 -4.89 7.96 -12.06
N MET A 7 -3.93 7.07 -11.79
CA MET A 7 -3.97 6.18 -10.63
C MET A 7 -3.92 7.00 -9.33
N ILE A 8 -3.06 8.02 -9.23
CA ILE A 8 -2.94 8.92 -8.07
C ILE A 8 -4.23 9.72 -7.85
N ASP A 9 -4.75 10.36 -8.90
CA ASP A 9 -6.00 11.14 -8.83
C ASP A 9 -7.15 10.26 -8.32
N TYR A 10 -7.26 9.06 -8.89
CA TYR A 10 -8.25 8.08 -8.47
C TYR A 10 -8.05 7.57 -7.04
N ILE A 11 -6.82 7.45 -6.58
CA ILE A 11 -6.49 6.92 -5.26
C ILE A 11 -6.70 7.97 -4.14
N PHE A 12 -6.21 9.19 -4.36
CA PHE A 12 -6.06 10.20 -3.32
C PHE A 12 -7.08 11.35 -3.44
N MET A 13 -7.63 11.60 -4.64
CA MET A 13 -8.66 12.64 -4.82
C MET A 13 -10.09 12.08 -4.74
N ASN A 14 -10.28 10.77 -4.98
CA ASN A 14 -11.52 10.05 -4.61
C ASN A 14 -11.49 9.48 -3.18
N ALA A 15 -10.96 10.27 -2.23
CA ALA A 15 -10.75 9.91 -0.82
C ALA A 15 -12.02 9.44 -0.05
N TYR A 16 -13.21 9.49 -0.66
CA TYR A 16 -14.42 8.90 -0.10
C TYR A 16 -14.44 7.36 -0.08
N ASN A 17 -13.46 6.69 -0.71
CA ASN A 17 -13.41 5.22 -0.84
C ASN A 17 -12.03 4.60 -0.51
N SER A 18 -11.23 5.21 0.37
CA SER A 18 -9.93 4.65 0.77
C SER A 18 -10.04 3.78 2.04
N ASP A 19 -9.50 2.56 1.98
CA ASP A 19 -9.51 1.45 2.96
C ASP A 19 -8.72 1.74 4.27
N PHE A 20 -8.68 3.01 4.70
CA PHE A 20 -7.96 3.46 5.90
C PHE A 20 -8.82 3.51 7.17
N THR A 21 -10.13 3.27 7.02
CA THR A 21 -11.07 3.06 8.11
C THR A 21 -11.46 1.58 8.15
N ALA A 22 -11.58 1.02 9.35
CA ALA A 22 -11.83 -0.40 9.62
C ALA A 22 -12.60 -1.15 8.51
N SER A 23 -11.90 -2.10 7.89
CA SER A 23 -12.38 -3.16 6.97
C SER A 23 -13.75 -2.90 6.35
N ALA A 24 -13.83 -1.95 5.41
CA ALA A 24 -14.95 -1.91 4.49
C ALA A 24 -14.66 -2.90 3.37
N ASP A 25 -15.37 -4.03 3.34
CA ASP A 25 -15.37 -4.95 2.20
C ASP A 25 -15.59 -4.15 0.92
N ILE A 26 -14.59 -4.14 0.03
CA ILE A 26 -14.67 -3.46 -1.26
C ILE A 26 -15.85 -4.07 -2.03
N PRO A 27 -16.95 -3.33 -2.29
CA PRO A 27 -18.06 -3.87 -3.05
C PRO A 27 -17.60 -3.97 -4.51
N GLY A 28 -17.41 -5.19 -4.99
CA GLY A 28 -17.28 -5.44 -6.41
C GLY A 28 -18.59 -5.14 -7.13
N GLY A 29 -18.52 -4.39 -8.24
CA GLY A 29 -19.57 -4.44 -9.25
C GLY A 29 -19.96 -3.10 -9.88
N GLY A 30 -19.33 -2.78 -11.02
CA GLY A 30 -19.84 -1.79 -11.96
C GLY A 30 -19.13 -1.93 -13.31
N LYS A 31 -19.85 -2.32 -14.36
CA LYS A 31 -19.31 -2.45 -15.73
C LYS A 31 -18.76 -1.11 -16.22
N LYS A 32 -17.45 -0.91 -16.17
CA LYS A 32 -16.72 0.12 -16.91
C LYS A 32 -15.37 -0.42 -17.36
N GLY A 33 -14.86 0.09 -18.48
CA GLY A 33 -13.89 -0.57 -19.39
C GLY A 33 -12.58 -1.07 -18.77
N SER A 34 -11.82 -1.82 -19.58
CA SER A 34 -10.57 -2.52 -19.20
C SER A 34 -9.55 -1.66 -18.44
N ASN A 35 -9.46 -0.36 -18.72
CA ASN A 35 -8.55 0.57 -18.04
C ASN A 35 -8.98 0.93 -16.61
N GLU A 36 -10.28 1.09 -16.33
CA GLU A 36 -10.76 1.37 -14.97
C GLU A 36 -10.56 0.15 -14.07
N SER A 37 -10.87 -1.05 -14.58
CA SER A 37 -10.61 -2.30 -13.87
C SER A 37 -9.13 -2.50 -13.53
N TYR A 38 -8.22 -2.02 -14.38
CA TYR A 38 -6.78 -2.12 -14.13
C TYR A 38 -6.32 -1.13 -13.04
N LYS A 39 -6.84 0.12 -13.05
CA LYS A 39 -6.58 1.13 -12.00
C LYS A 39 -7.10 0.68 -10.64
N ASP A 40 -8.29 0.10 -10.59
CA ASP A 40 -8.89 -0.44 -9.36
C ASP A 40 -8.04 -1.54 -8.74
N LYS A 41 -7.45 -2.40 -9.56
CA LYS A 41 -6.64 -3.51 -9.06
C LYS A 41 -5.27 -3.03 -8.53
N LEU A 42 -4.67 -2.03 -9.16
CA LEU A 42 -3.44 -1.42 -8.66
C LEU A 42 -3.67 -0.61 -7.39
N LYS A 43 -4.84 0.03 -7.26
CA LYS A 43 -5.30 0.61 -5.99
C LYS A 43 -5.27 -0.47 -4.90
N THR A 44 -5.95 -1.61 -5.10
CA THR A 44 -5.96 -2.69 -4.10
C THR A 44 -4.55 -3.21 -3.79
N LEU A 45 -3.68 -3.30 -4.80
CA LEU A 45 -2.29 -3.73 -4.62
C LEU A 45 -1.52 -2.82 -3.67
N ILE A 46 -1.68 -1.51 -3.84
CA ILE A 46 -0.96 -0.48 -3.10
C ILE A 46 -1.55 -0.29 -1.70
N PHE A 47 -2.88 -0.38 -1.52
CA PHE A 47 -3.54 -0.14 -0.22
C PHE A 47 -3.71 -1.36 0.66
N SER A 48 -3.70 -2.56 0.07
CA SER A 48 -3.82 -3.82 0.82
C SER A 48 -2.60 -4.72 0.61
N PRO A 49 -1.36 -4.21 0.78
CA PRO A 49 -0.16 -5.03 0.63
C PRO A 49 -0.17 -6.15 1.67
N GLY A 50 0.14 -7.38 1.27
CA GLY A 50 0.04 -8.56 2.13
C GLY A 50 -1.23 -9.39 1.93
N LYS A 51 -2.26 -8.87 1.24
CA LYS A 51 -3.51 -9.58 0.91
C LYS A 51 -3.57 -9.92 -0.59
N PRO A 52 -4.18 -11.06 -0.98
CA PRO A 52 -4.33 -11.40 -2.39
C PRO A 52 -5.19 -10.39 -3.14
N VAL A 53 -4.71 -9.91 -4.28
CA VAL A 53 -5.49 -9.08 -5.20
C VAL A 53 -6.09 -9.94 -6.31
N LYS A 54 -7.41 -10.17 -6.24
CA LYS A 54 -8.14 -10.92 -7.27
C LYS A 54 -8.19 -10.14 -8.59
N GLY A 55 -8.00 -10.84 -9.70
CA GLY A 55 -8.22 -10.29 -11.04
C GLY A 55 -7.01 -9.65 -11.71
N ILE A 56 -5.84 -9.61 -11.06
CA ILE A 56 -4.56 -9.38 -11.77
C ILE A 56 -3.88 -10.75 -11.95
N PRO A 57 -3.76 -11.26 -13.19
CA PRO A 57 -2.98 -12.48 -13.45
C PRO A 57 -1.57 -12.37 -12.87
N PHE A 58 -1.08 -13.44 -12.25
CA PHE A 58 0.28 -13.58 -11.69
C PHE A 58 0.66 -12.72 -10.47
N ILE A 59 -0.14 -11.72 -10.07
CA ILE A 59 0.16 -10.85 -8.91
C ILE A 59 -0.50 -11.36 -7.61
N SER A 60 -1.71 -11.94 -7.68
CA SER A 60 -2.48 -12.35 -6.51
C SER A 60 -1.66 -13.15 -5.47
N ASN A 61 -0.98 -14.21 -5.88
CA ASN A 61 -0.25 -15.09 -4.94
C ASN A 61 1.08 -14.48 -4.46
N LYS A 62 1.61 -13.45 -5.14
CA LYS A 62 2.91 -12.82 -4.81
C LYS A 62 2.78 -11.72 -3.75
N THR A 63 1.55 -11.27 -3.53
CA THR A 63 1.18 -10.27 -2.51
C THR A 63 0.93 -10.87 -1.13
N GLU A 64 0.64 -12.18 -1.05
CA GLU A 64 0.25 -12.86 0.18
C GLU A 64 1.44 -13.23 1.07
N ILE A 65 1.98 -12.27 1.82
CA ILE A 65 3.20 -12.52 2.60
C ILE A 65 2.98 -13.31 3.91
N PHE A 66 1.76 -13.71 4.28
CA PHE A 66 1.46 -14.35 5.57
C PHE A 66 1.10 -15.85 5.47
N THR A 67 1.01 -16.37 4.25
CA THR A 67 0.68 -17.78 3.96
C THR A 67 1.83 -18.71 4.32
N ALA A 68 1.52 -19.99 4.58
CA ALA A 68 2.50 -20.98 5.05
C ALA A 68 3.69 -21.14 4.09
N ASN A 69 3.44 -21.11 2.78
CA ASN A 69 4.48 -21.19 1.75
C ASN A 69 5.34 -19.91 1.66
N MET A 70 4.80 -18.74 1.98
CA MET A 70 5.54 -17.47 1.86
C MET A 70 6.39 -17.17 3.09
N ARG A 71 6.02 -17.66 4.28
CA ARG A 71 6.78 -17.47 5.54
C ARG A 71 8.24 -17.89 5.47
N GLN A 72 8.57 -18.86 4.62
CA GLN A 72 9.96 -19.29 4.46
C GLN A 72 10.86 -18.19 3.87
N TYR A 73 10.29 -17.23 3.14
CA TYR A 73 11.00 -16.17 2.42
C TYR A 73 11.09 -14.84 3.16
N TYR A 74 10.40 -14.67 4.30
CA TYR A 74 10.35 -13.41 5.03
C TYR A 74 10.78 -13.56 6.49
N ASP A 75 11.47 -12.54 6.99
CA ASP A 75 11.68 -12.31 8.41
C ASP A 75 10.56 -11.41 8.94
N TYR A 76 9.96 -11.85 10.06
CA TYR A 76 8.92 -11.12 10.77
C TYR A 76 9.51 -10.63 12.09
N SER A 77 9.43 -9.34 12.32
CA SER A 77 9.91 -8.71 13.55
C SER A 77 8.87 -7.73 14.06
N TYR A 78 8.82 -7.57 15.38
CA TYR A 78 8.00 -6.55 16.00
C TYR A 78 8.83 -5.84 17.05
N PHE A 79 8.60 -4.54 17.21
CA PHE A 79 9.30 -3.74 18.21
C PHE A 79 8.38 -2.67 18.79
N SER A 80 8.58 -2.39 20.06
CA SER A 80 7.92 -1.32 20.79
C SER A 80 8.72 -0.02 20.61
N SER A 81 8.04 1.08 20.30
CA SER A 81 8.66 2.41 20.14
C SER A 81 7.67 3.50 20.59
N THR A 82 8.15 4.73 20.62
CA THR A 82 7.29 5.93 20.61
C THR A 82 7.28 6.51 19.20
N TYR A 83 6.14 7.04 18.74
CA TYR A 83 5.92 7.73 17.48
C TYR A 83 5.49 9.17 17.76
N LEU A 84 5.98 10.13 16.96
CA LEU A 84 5.75 11.57 17.16
C LEU A 84 5.93 12.00 18.63
N ASP A 85 7.02 11.53 19.25
CA ASP A 85 7.48 11.79 20.62
C ASP A 85 6.54 11.45 21.78
N SER A 86 5.29 11.05 21.51
CA SER A 86 4.26 10.89 22.55
C SER A 86 3.36 9.66 22.36
N ILE A 87 3.27 9.09 21.16
CA ILE A 87 2.33 8.02 20.87
C ILE A 87 3.04 6.66 21.02
N PRO A 88 2.65 5.81 21.99
CA PRO A 88 3.25 4.49 22.12
C PRO A 88 2.79 3.60 20.96
N VAL A 89 3.73 2.99 20.24
CA VAL A 89 3.45 2.16 19.06
C VAL A 89 4.10 0.78 19.08
N TYR A 90 3.45 -0.17 18.44
CA TYR A 90 4.09 -1.38 17.92
C TYR A 90 4.45 -1.17 16.46
N LYS A 91 5.69 -1.43 16.07
CA LYS A 91 6.08 -1.50 14.67
C LYS A 91 6.26 -2.96 14.31
N PHE A 92 5.43 -3.45 13.40
CA PHE A 92 5.52 -4.78 12.83
C PHE A 92 6.18 -4.68 11.46
N ARG A 93 7.24 -5.45 11.25
CA ARG A 93 8.05 -5.43 10.03
C ARG A 93 8.12 -6.81 9.43
N VAL A 94 7.85 -6.88 8.13
CA VAL A 94 8.04 -8.05 7.28
C VAL A 94 9.07 -7.67 6.22
N LYS A 95 10.17 -8.42 6.12
CA LYS A 95 11.24 -8.14 5.15
C LYS A 95 11.72 -9.42 4.49
N GLU A 96 12.02 -9.37 3.19
CA GLU A 96 12.60 -10.53 2.51
C GLU A 96 13.90 -10.99 3.20
N LYS A 97 14.07 -12.30 3.35
CA LYS A 97 15.23 -12.86 4.04
C LYS A 97 16.53 -12.56 3.29
N PRO A 98 17.64 -12.35 4.03
CA PRO A 98 18.96 -12.35 3.41
C PRO A 98 19.28 -13.75 2.85
N GLY A 99 20.18 -13.82 1.86
CA GLY A 99 20.66 -15.10 1.31
C GLY A 99 19.71 -15.84 0.37
N LEU A 100 18.51 -15.31 0.08
CA LEU A 100 17.66 -15.83 -0.99
C LEU A 100 18.37 -15.72 -2.34
N SER A 101 18.18 -16.72 -3.21
CA SER A 101 18.68 -16.68 -4.58
C SER A 101 18.08 -15.49 -5.34
N ASN A 102 18.80 -14.95 -6.34
CA ASN A 102 18.30 -13.83 -7.15
C ASN A 102 16.94 -14.19 -7.80
N TRP A 103 16.82 -15.38 -8.38
CA TRP A 103 15.57 -15.86 -8.96
C TRP A 103 14.41 -15.88 -7.95
N THR A 104 14.66 -16.30 -6.71
CA THR A 104 13.64 -16.27 -5.66
C THR A 104 13.26 -14.84 -5.32
N LYS A 105 14.24 -13.95 -5.14
CA LYS A 105 13.99 -12.53 -4.83
C LYS A 105 13.18 -11.87 -5.94
N ASP A 106 13.52 -12.07 -7.20
CA ASP A 106 12.81 -11.47 -8.34
C ASP A 106 11.35 -11.97 -8.40
N GLY A 107 11.09 -13.19 -7.92
CA GLY A 107 9.75 -13.75 -7.78
C GLY A 107 8.90 -13.13 -6.64
N LEU A 108 9.52 -12.49 -5.65
CA LEU A 108 8.84 -11.88 -4.48
C LEU A 108 8.51 -10.42 -4.75
N MET A 109 7.23 -10.08 -4.68
CA MET A 109 6.76 -8.73 -5.00
C MET A 109 6.98 -7.73 -3.85
N ILE A 110 6.67 -8.13 -2.61
CA ILE A 110 6.88 -7.29 -1.43
C ILE A 110 8.31 -7.44 -0.96
N LYS A 111 9.06 -6.35 -0.86
CA LYS A 111 10.44 -6.35 -0.34
C LYS A 111 10.47 -6.05 1.15
N GLU A 112 9.68 -5.06 1.55
CA GLU A 112 9.52 -4.66 2.93
C GLU A 112 8.12 -4.11 3.17
N LEU A 113 7.50 -4.54 4.27
CA LEU A 113 6.25 -3.99 4.78
C LEU A 113 6.46 -3.65 6.24
N VAL A 114 6.29 -2.38 6.60
CA VAL A 114 6.26 -1.95 8.00
C VAL A 114 4.87 -1.41 8.29
N THR A 115 4.20 -1.94 9.31
CA THR A 115 2.96 -1.37 9.83
C THR A 115 3.19 -0.87 11.24
N ILE A 116 2.80 0.38 11.49
CA ILE A 116 2.86 1.05 12.78
C ILE A 116 1.47 1.01 13.37
N PHE A 117 1.32 0.34 14.50
CA PHE A 117 0.09 0.23 15.26
C PHE A 117 0.18 1.09 16.52
N ASP A 118 -0.87 1.83 16.83
CA ASP A 118 -1.03 2.43 18.15
C ASP A 118 -1.21 1.32 19.20
N LYS A 119 -0.50 1.40 20.32
CA LYS A 119 -0.62 0.37 21.37
C LYS A 119 -1.94 0.42 22.13
N ARG A 120 -2.64 1.55 22.08
CA ARG A 120 -3.83 1.80 22.90
C ARG A 120 -5.05 1.10 22.32
N ASP A 121 -5.20 1.14 21.00
CA ASP A 121 -6.38 0.67 20.27
C ASP A 121 -6.06 -0.22 19.06
N PHE A 122 -4.77 -0.49 18.79
CA PHE A 122 -4.27 -1.26 17.64
C PHE A 122 -4.67 -0.67 16.27
N GLN A 123 -5.03 0.61 16.21
CA GLN A 123 -5.24 1.31 14.96
C GLN A 123 -3.92 1.51 14.20
N ILE A 124 -3.97 1.53 12.88
CA ILE A 124 -2.78 1.69 12.03
C ILE A 124 -2.47 3.17 11.89
N LEU A 125 -1.38 3.63 12.50
CA LEU A 125 -0.91 5.02 12.40
C LEU A 125 0.00 5.28 11.21
N GLY A 126 0.54 4.22 10.62
CA GLY A 126 1.34 4.36 9.42
C GLY A 126 1.70 3.03 8.80
N ARG A 127 2.01 3.09 7.51
CA ARG A 127 2.43 1.92 6.74
C ARG A 127 3.49 2.33 5.73
N TYR A 128 4.62 1.64 5.77
CA TYR A 128 5.65 1.69 4.73
C TYR A 128 5.56 0.42 3.89
N VAL A 129 5.68 0.59 2.58
CA VAL A 129 5.64 -0.50 1.60
C VAL A 129 6.77 -0.28 0.60
N ASP A 130 7.60 -1.29 0.43
CA ASP A 130 8.57 -1.42 -0.66
C ASP A 130 8.14 -2.62 -1.51
N MET A 131 7.82 -2.36 -2.78
CA MET A 131 7.40 -3.37 -3.74
C MET A 131 8.23 -3.26 -5.00
N LYS A 132 8.71 -4.41 -5.45
CA LYS A 132 9.41 -4.53 -6.71
C LYS A 132 8.95 -5.77 -7.43
N TYR A 133 8.71 -5.63 -8.72
CA TYR A 133 8.28 -6.73 -9.55
C TYR A 133 8.71 -6.53 -10.98
N ASP A 134 9.35 -7.53 -11.56
CA ASP A 134 9.77 -7.51 -12.95
C ASP A 134 9.30 -8.80 -13.64
N ASN A 135 8.46 -8.65 -14.67
CA ASN A 135 8.16 -9.70 -15.62
C ASN A 135 7.88 -9.12 -17.01
N MET A 136 7.69 -10.00 -18.00
CA MET A 136 7.40 -9.60 -19.39
C MET A 136 6.16 -8.70 -19.57
N ALA A 137 5.28 -8.63 -18.57
CA ALA A 137 4.03 -7.89 -18.63
C ALA A 137 4.04 -6.60 -17.81
N PHE A 138 4.88 -6.48 -16.78
CA PHE A 138 4.96 -5.34 -15.87
C PHE A 138 6.35 -5.32 -15.21
N ASP A 139 6.99 -4.17 -15.24
CA ASP A 139 8.13 -3.86 -14.37
C ASP A 139 7.75 -2.65 -13.51
N PHE A 140 7.86 -2.79 -12.18
CA PHE A 140 7.73 -1.67 -11.27
C PHE A 140 8.66 -1.80 -10.07
N ASP A 141 9.08 -0.63 -9.59
CA ASP A 141 9.87 -0.46 -8.38
C ASP A 141 9.27 0.73 -7.64
N VAL A 142 8.65 0.47 -6.48
CA VAL A 142 7.75 1.39 -5.79
C VAL A 142 8.01 1.38 -4.30
N GLN A 143 8.20 2.56 -3.74
CA GLN A 143 8.24 2.81 -2.30
C GLN A 143 7.14 3.81 -1.92
N MET A 144 6.40 3.48 -0.87
CA MET A 144 5.33 4.31 -0.35
C MET A 144 5.38 4.36 1.18
N ASN A 145 5.27 5.57 1.74
CA ASN A 145 4.96 5.79 3.15
C ASN A 145 3.61 6.46 3.26
N ILE A 146 2.77 5.92 4.14
CA ILE A 146 1.46 6.47 4.50
C ILE A 146 1.50 6.73 5.99
N GLU A 147 1.18 7.95 6.39
CA GLU A 147 1.03 8.37 7.78
C GLU A 147 -0.44 8.76 8.02
N LEU A 148 -1.03 8.24 9.10
CA LEU A 148 -2.39 8.54 9.52
C LEU A 148 -2.37 9.36 10.81
N GLY A 149 -3.40 10.18 10.97
CA GLY A 149 -3.59 11.03 12.14
C GLY A 149 -5.02 10.92 12.64
N TYR A 150 -5.17 11.10 13.96
CA TYR A 150 -6.46 11.17 14.62
C TYR A 150 -7.08 12.56 14.46
N PHE A 151 -8.38 12.57 14.17
CA PHE A 151 -9.25 13.72 14.01
C PHE A 151 -10.53 13.52 14.82
N ASP A 152 -11.33 14.58 14.94
CA ASP A 152 -12.63 14.56 15.63
C ASP A 152 -12.54 13.94 17.04
N GLY A 153 -11.69 14.50 17.90
CA GLY A 153 -11.50 14.01 19.27
C GLY A 153 -10.83 12.64 19.39
N GLY A 154 -10.35 12.04 18.30
CA GLY A 154 -9.77 10.70 18.30
C GLY A 154 -10.64 9.64 17.63
N GLU A 155 -11.86 9.98 17.21
CA GLU A 155 -12.81 9.02 16.63
C GLU A 155 -12.53 8.70 15.16
N VAL A 156 -11.88 9.62 14.44
CA VAL A 156 -11.68 9.50 13.00
C VAL A 156 -10.19 9.42 12.68
N LEU A 157 -9.77 8.34 12.03
CA LEU A 157 -8.39 8.16 11.59
C LEU A 157 -8.31 8.37 10.07
N LEU A 158 -7.50 9.33 9.62
CA LEU A 158 -7.35 9.66 8.20
C LEU A 158 -5.89 9.77 7.79
N PRO A 159 -5.54 9.48 6.52
CA PRO A 159 -4.23 9.79 5.98
C PRO A 159 -3.92 11.29 6.08
N THR A 160 -2.77 11.63 6.65
CA THR A 160 -2.29 13.02 6.79
C THR A 160 -1.15 13.32 5.83
N LYS A 161 -0.34 12.31 5.53
CA LYS A 161 0.80 12.41 4.64
C LYS A 161 1.00 11.10 3.87
N VAL A 162 1.19 11.21 2.57
CA VAL A 162 1.57 10.09 1.72
C VAL A 162 2.74 10.50 0.85
N SER A 163 3.87 9.80 0.98
CA SER A 163 5.00 9.96 0.07
C SER A 163 5.13 8.74 -0.80
N TYR A 164 5.33 8.97 -2.09
CA TYR A 164 5.52 7.94 -3.07
C TYR A 164 6.74 8.24 -3.93
N GLN A 165 7.46 7.18 -4.26
CA GLN A 165 8.51 7.20 -5.25
C GLN A 165 8.44 5.88 -5.99
N GLY A 166 8.35 5.92 -7.31
CA GLY A 166 8.38 4.70 -8.07
C GLY A 166 8.47 4.88 -9.56
N ASN A 167 8.80 3.77 -10.22
CA ASN A 167 8.85 3.65 -11.67
C ASN A 167 7.90 2.54 -12.11
N TRP A 168 7.26 2.72 -13.25
CA TRP A 168 6.41 1.73 -13.92
C TRP A 168 6.83 1.62 -15.37
N ASP A 169 7.08 0.40 -15.83
CA ASP A 169 7.17 0.06 -17.23
C ASP A 169 6.05 -0.94 -17.56
N ILE A 170 5.17 -0.52 -18.48
CA ILE A 170 4.03 -1.29 -18.94
C ILE A 170 4.24 -1.53 -20.43
N PRO A 171 4.07 -2.76 -20.93
CA PRO A 171 4.19 -3.09 -22.35
C PRO A 171 3.40 -2.11 -23.21
N LEU A 172 4.02 -1.65 -24.29
CA LEU A 172 3.43 -0.71 -25.25
C LEU A 172 3.23 0.72 -24.70
N LYS A 173 3.77 1.04 -23.53
CA LYS A 173 3.82 2.39 -22.94
C LYS A 173 5.27 2.81 -22.72
N ARG A 174 5.48 4.11 -22.50
CA ARG A 174 6.80 4.61 -22.06
C ARG A 174 6.93 4.36 -20.57
N GLN A 175 8.15 4.05 -20.12
CA GLN A 175 8.46 4.00 -18.70
C GLN A 175 8.04 5.31 -18.03
N GLU A 176 7.25 5.20 -16.98
CA GLU A 176 6.82 6.30 -16.12
C GLU A 176 7.68 6.30 -14.87
N ARG A 177 8.12 7.49 -14.46
CA ARG A 177 8.81 7.71 -13.18
C ARG A 177 8.07 8.81 -12.46
N ALA A 178 7.63 8.55 -11.25
CA ALA A 178 6.85 9.50 -10.47
C ALA A 178 7.35 9.55 -9.04
N SER A 179 7.42 10.76 -8.51
CA SER A 179 7.54 11.00 -7.08
C SER A 179 6.53 12.07 -6.70
N PHE A 180 5.81 11.83 -5.62
CA PHE A 180 4.85 12.78 -5.12
C PHE A 180 4.77 12.74 -3.60
N LEU A 181 4.41 13.88 -3.04
CA LEU A 181 4.10 14.07 -1.64
C LEU A 181 2.71 14.68 -1.55
N ILE A 182 1.80 13.96 -0.89
CA ILE A 182 0.44 14.43 -0.62
C ILE A 182 0.36 14.77 0.85
N LEU A 183 -0.10 15.99 1.15
CA LEU A 183 -0.33 16.47 2.50
C LEU A 183 -1.80 16.87 2.64
N HIS A 184 -2.53 16.17 3.49
CA HIS A 184 -3.90 16.54 3.82
C HIS A 184 -3.89 17.52 4.98
N LYS A 185 -4.50 18.69 4.77
CA LYS A 185 -4.57 19.77 5.75
C LYS A 185 -5.98 20.32 5.84
N GLY A 186 -6.32 20.90 6.99
CA GLY A 186 -7.58 21.63 7.16
C GLY A 186 -8.81 20.74 7.19
N TYR A 187 -8.70 19.53 7.76
CA TYR A 187 -9.86 18.68 8.02
C TYR A 187 -10.95 19.46 8.77
N ARG A 188 -12.19 19.38 8.27
CA ARG A 188 -13.37 19.94 8.91
C ARG A 188 -14.43 18.84 8.99
N PRO A 189 -14.97 18.55 10.18
CA PRO A 189 -16.12 17.67 10.29
C PRO A 189 -17.25 18.22 9.41
N GLY A 190 -17.89 17.36 8.62
CA GLY A 190 -19.08 17.75 7.88
C GLY A 190 -20.17 18.18 8.86
N LYS A 191 -20.89 19.26 8.56
CA LYS A 191 -22.09 19.61 9.34
C LYS A 191 -23.09 18.46 9.18
N LYS A 192 -23.45 17.80 10.28
CA LYS A 192 -24.58 16.87 10.33
C LYS A 192 -25.88 17.60 10.04
#